data_AF-A0A9P1I7U9-F1
#
_entry.id   AF-A0A9P1I7U9-F1
#
_cell.length_a   1.000
_cell.length_b   1.000
_cell.length_c   1.000
_cell.angle_alpha   90.00
_cell.angle_beta   90.00
_cell.angle_gamma   90.00
#
_symmetry.space_group_name_H-M   'P 1'
#
loop_
_entity.id
_entity.type
_entity.pdbx_description
1 polymer ?
#
loop_
_entity_poly.entity_id
_entity_poly.type
_entity_poly.pdbx_seq_one_letter_code
_entity_poly.pdbx_strand_id
1 'polypeptide(L)'
;MCAFDDSNARAMPAVKLAPVVNQVPRRTRRTKVDDVDYEELVMSAINFSGPSSEDEIQIFMSKTYPKTDDMAKKIEETLKMLVKKGVLLKIGEIFKKATAPKENRRVSRRLSDKKAATALLPNAVENMARLNKKMPFCPVTYDALEVRQNTSNASSQPAIFTSCGHVQSVTTRWNNMQCPMCLKVSMAVSISCALQGHCDNGDLELVYNPCGHIASQETVRRHLASPTSKNCPFCARTLNPNNPTIKAFFQFEN
;
A
#
# COMPACT_ATOMS: atom_id res chain seq x y z
N MET A 1 -6.42 18.59 -67.24
CA MET A 1 -7.22 18.33 -66.02
C MET A 1 -6.33 17.64 -65.02
N CYS A 2 -6.00 18.10 -63.82
CA CYS A 2 -5.92 19.39 -63.14
C CYS A 2 -4.91 19.12 -62.00
N ALA A 3 -3.94 20.01 -61.80
CA ALA A 3 -2.90 19.89 -60.79
C ALA A 3 -3.47 19.93 -59.36
N PHE A 4 -2.84 19.18 -58.44
CA PHE A 4 -3.07 19.32 -57.00
C PHE A 4 -1.95 20.19 -56.41
N ASP A 5 -2.36 21.33 -55.86
CA ASP A 5 -1.52 22.28 -55.13
C ASP A 5 -1.12 21.73 -53.76
N ASP A 6 0.19 21.67 -53.53
CA ASP A 6 0.85 21.52 -52.23
C ASP A 6 0.83 22.86 -51.50
N SER A 7 -0.09 23.04 -50.55
CA SER A 7 -0.04 24.17 -49.60
C SER A 7 -0.90 23.93 -48.36
N ASN A 8 -0.46 23.06 -47.43
CA ASN A 8 -0.83 23.23 -46.01
C ASN A 8 0.09 22.47 -45.03
N ALA A 9 1.39 22.78 -45.00
CA ALA A 9 2.27 22.36 -43.92
C ALA A 9 2.36 23.48 -42.87
N ARG A 10 1.46 23.46 -41.88
CA ARG A 10 1.54 24.35 -40.71
C ARG A 10 2.65 23.85 -39.79
N ALA A 11 3.79 24.53 -39.83
CA ALA A 11 4.91 24.30 -38.92
C ALA A 11 4.50 24.64 -37.47
N MET A 12 4.67 23.69 -36.55
CA MET A 12 4.58 23.96 -35.11
C MET A 12 5.91 24.56 -34.61
N PRO A 13 5.89 25.54 -33.70
CA PRO A 13 7.11 26.15 -33.20
C PRO A 13 7.86 25.19 -32.25
N ALA A 14 9.17 25.05 -32.48
CA ALA A 14 10.08 24.31 -31.63
C ALA A 14 10.16 24.95 -30.23
N VAL A 15 9.66 24.25 -29.21
CA VAL A 15 9.84 24.62 -27.81
C VAL A 15 11.28 24.32 -27.42
N LYS A 16 12.08 25.38 -27.23
CA LYS A 16 13.42 25.29 -26.64
C LYS A 16 13.30 24.81 -25.19
N LEU A 17 13.70 23.56 -24.93
CA LEU A 17 13.88 23.05 -23.57
C LEU A 17 15.08 23.77 -22.93
N ALA A 18 14.82 24.57 -21.90
CA ALA A 18 15.86 25.10 -21.03
C ALA A 18 16.49 23.94 -20.21
N PRO A 19 17.81 23.97 -19.94
CA PRO A 19 18.45 22.95 -19.14
C PRO A 19 17.93 23.03 -17.70
N VAL A 20 17.34 21.94 -17.22
CA VAL A 20 16.95 21.78 -15.81
C VAL A 20 18.24 21.68 -15.00
N VAL A 21 18.63 22.80 -14.39
CA VAL A 21 19.66 22.83 -13.37
C VAL A 21 19.12 22.04 -12.17
N ASN A 22 19.67 20.84 -11.96
CA ASN A 22 19.44 20.04 -10.76
C ASN A 22 19.95 20.79 -9.52
N GLN A 23 19.11 21.65 -8.95
CA GLN A 23 19.32 22.15 -7.60
C GLN A 23 18.96 21.02 -6.64
N VAL A 24 19.99 20.25 -6.28
CA VAL A 24 19.97 19.33 -5.14
C VAL A 24 19.50 20.11 -3.91
N PRO A 25 18.44 19.66 -3.21
CA PRO A 25 18.06 20.29 -1.94
C PRO A 25 19.25 20.22 -0.98
N ARG A 26 19.72 21.39 -0.55
CA ARG A 26 20.75 21.51 0.48
C ARG A 26 20.32 20.72 1.72
N ARG A 27 21.15 19.76 2.13
CA ARG A 27 21.13 19.08 3.43
C ARG A 27 20.81 20.07 4.54
N THR A 28 19.58 20.04 5.05
CA THR A 28 19.23 20.71 6.30
C THR A 28 19.52 19.76 7.46
N ARG A 29 20.48 20.18 8.29
CA ARG A 29 20.79 19.75 9.67
C ARG A 29 20.84 18.24 9.96
N ARG A 30 22.06 17.75 10.21
CA ARG A 30 22.32 16.62 11.13
C ARG A 30 21.66 16.95 12.47
N THR A 31 20.52 16.33 12.77
CA THR A 31 20.04 16.19 14.14
C THR A 31 20.98 15.23 14.86
N LYS A 32 21.27 15.51 16.13
CA LYS A 32 22.09 14.62 16.97
C LYS A 32 21.43 13.24 17.03
N VAL A 33 22.25 12.19 17.09
CA VAL A 33 21.87 10.77 17.03
C VAL A 33 21.22 10.27 18.34
N ASP A 34 20.89 11.18 19.26
CA ASP A 34 20.48 10.84 20.62
C ASP A 34 18.95 10.79 20.84
N ASP A 35 18.15 11.31 19.91
CA ASP A 35 16.67 11.32 19.99
C ASP A 35 16.04 10.30 19.02
N VAL A 36 16.41 9.04 19.16
CA VAL A 36 15.71 7.95 18.45
C VAL A 36 14.48 7.57 19.26
N ASP A 37 13.28 7.80 18.71
CA ASP A 37 12.02 7.42 19.36
C ASP A 37 11.79 5.90 19.26
N TYR A 38 12.24 5.17 20.27
CA TYR A 38 12.08 3.72 20.33
C TYR A 38 10.62 3.28 20.38
N GLU A 39 9.67 4.14 20.82
CA GLU A 39 8.25 3.83 20.80
C GLU A 39 7.74 3.69 19.36
N GLU A 40 8.06 4.67 18.52
CA GLU A 40 7.73 4.64 17.09
C GLU A 40 8.42 3.48 16.36
N LEU A 41 9.67 3.19 16.71
CA LEU A 41 10.43 2.09 16.10
C LEU A 41 9.86 0.71 16.43
N VAL A 42 9.55 0.45 17.70
CA VAL A 42 8.97 -0.82 18.15
C VAL A 42 7.57 -1.00 17.54
N MET A 43 6.77 0.07 17.52
CA MET A 43 5.45 0.02 16.88
C MET A 43 5.55 -0.19 15.36
N SER A 44 6.55 0.40 14.70
CA SER A 44 6.80 0.19 13.27
C SER A 44 7.23 -1.25 12.98
N ALA A 45 8.06 -1.84 13.83
CA ALA A 45 8.44 -3.25 13.75
C ALA A 45 7.20 -4.15 13.84
N ILE A 46 6.39 -4.01 14.90
CA ILE A 46 5.17 -4.81 15.10
C ILE A 46 4.13 -4.58 14.00
N ASN A 47 4.02 -3.36 13.45
CA ASN A 47 3.12 -3.08 12.33
C ASN A 47 3.59 -3.74 11.03
N PHE A 48 4.90 -3.93 10.86
CA PHE A 48 5.49 -4.53 9.66
C PHE A 48 5.55 -6.07 9.74
N SER A 49 5.96 -6.62 10.88
CA SER A 49 6.13 -8.06 11.10
C SER A 49 4.87 -8.76 11.65
N GLY A 50 3.89 -7.99 12.16
CA GLY A 50 2.74 -8.53 12.88
C GLY A 50 3.06 -8.85 14.34
N PRO A 51 2.30 -9.74 15.00
CA PRO A 51 2.63 -10.19 16.35
C PRO A 51 4.01 -10.83 16.35
N SER A 52 4.93 -10.30 17.15
CA SER A 52 6.34 -10.69 17.12
C SER A 52 6.94 -10.84 18.51
N SER A 53 7.95 -11.70 18.63
CA SER A 53 8.76 -11.82 19.84
C SER A 53 9.76 -10.67 19.97
N GLU A 54 10.35 -10.52 21.16
CA GLU A 54 11.40 -9.52 21.39
C GLU A 54 12.59 -9.73 20.45
N ASP A 55 13.06 -10.97 20.27
CA ASP A 55 14.18 -11.30 19.38
C ASP A 55 13.90 -10.93 17.92
N GLU A 56 12.68 -11.18 17.45
CA GLU A 56 12.27 -10.80 16.09
C GLU A 56 12.28 -9.29 15.90
N ILE A 57 11.82 -8.54 16.90
CA ILE A 57 11.84 -7.07 16.90
C ILE A 57 13.30 -6.57 16.90
N GLN A 58 14.18 -7.14 17.72
CA GLN A 58 15.60 -6.80 17.74
C GLN A 58 16.31 -7.12 16.41
N ILE A 59 16.02 -8.27 15.81
CA ILE A 59 16.55 -8.66 14.49
C ILE A 59 16.06 -7.67 13.42
N PHE A 60 14.78 -7.33 13.42
CA PHE A 60 14.22 -6.35 12.49
C PHE A 60 14.88 -4.97 12.64
N MET A 61 15.02 -4.50 13.89
CA MET A 61 15.60 -3.19 14.17
C MET A 61 17.08 -3.12 13.84
N SER A 62 17.85 -4.18 14.12
CA SER A 62 19.29 -4.22 13.82
C SER A 62 19.62 -4.30 12.32
N LYS A 63 18.67 -4.73 11.49
CA LYS A 63 18.78 -4.70 10.02
C LYS A 63 18.36 -3.37 9.41
N THR A 64 17.46 -2.64 10.09
CA THR A 64 16.82 -1.44 9.56
C THR A 64 17.48 -0.15 10.06
N TYR A 65 18.11 -0.19 11.25
CA TYR A 65 18.70 0.97 11.91
C TYR A 65 20.15 0.71 12.34
N PRO A 66 21.00 1.76 12.45
CA PRO A 66 22.36 1.62 12.93
C PRO A 66 22.38 1.01 14.33
N LYS A 67 23.18 -0.03 14.54
CA LYS A 67 23.34 -0.66 15.86
C LYS A 67 23.94 0.35 16.84
N THR A 68 23.29 0.48 17.99
CA THR A 68 23.84 1.15 19.18
C THR A 68 24.03 0.10 20.27
N ASP A 69 25.04 0.27 21.11
CA ASP A 69 25.41 -0.72 22.14
C ASP A 69 24.26 -0.98 23.14
N ASP A 70 23.40 0.03 23.34
CA ASP A 70 22.25 -0.03 24.26
C ASP A 70 20.92 -0.40 23.57
N MET A 71 20.91 -0.75 22.28
CA MET A 71 19.68 -0.94 21.51
C MET A 71 18.76 -2.01 22.11
N ALA A 72 19.33 -3.16 22.49
CA ALA A 72 18.55 -4.28 23.05
C ALA A 72 17.84 -3.87 24.36
N LYS A 73 18.58 -3.21 25.27
CA LYS A 73 18.04 -2.74 26.54
C LYS A 73 16.92 -1.70 26.35
N LYS A 74 17.09 -0.76 25.41
CA LYS A 74 16.07 0.25 25.09
C LYS A 74 14.81 -0.37 24.48
N ILE A 75 14.94 -1.42 23.66
CA ILE A 75 13.80 -2.16 23.10
C ILE A 75 13.03 -2.86 24.23
N GLU A 76 13.74 -3.56 25.13
CA GLU A 76 13.15 -4.26 26.27
C GLU A 76 12.36 -3.30 27.18
N GLU A 77 12.97 -2.17 27.56
CA GLU A 77 12.35 -1.13 28.37
C GLU A 77 11.09 -0.55 27.70
N THR A 78 11.16 -0.32 26.38
CA THR A 78 10.04 0.20 25.59
C THR A 78 8.89 -0.80 25.50
N LEU A 79 9.17 -2.09 25.28
CA LEU A 79 8.15 -3.14 25.27
C LEU A 79 7.43 -3.26 26.61
N LYS A 80 8.18 -3.23 27.72
CA LYS A 80 7.60 -3.22 29.09
C LYS A 80 6.71 -2.00 29.30
N MET A 81 7.17 -0.82 28.86
CA MET A 81 6.41 0.43 28.96
C MET A 81 5.11 0.38 28.14
N LEU A 82 5.16 -0.10 26.90
CA LEU A 82 3.99 -0.21 26.02
C LEU A 82 2.97 -1.24 26.48
N VAL A 83 3.41 -2.34 27.09
CA VAL A 83 2.52 -3.30 27.75
C VAL A 83 1.86 -2.67 28.97
N LYS A 84 2.63 -1.95 29.80
CA LYS A 84 2.09 -1.23 30.98
C LYS A 84 1.07 -0.15 30.59
N LYS A 85 1.29 0.55 29.48
CA LYS A 85 0.35 1.54 28.91
C LYS A 85 -0.90 0.90 28.29
N GLY A 86 -0.96 -0.44 28.17
CA GLY A 86 -2.07 -1.15 27.53
C GLY A 86 -2.11 -0.98 26.01
N VAL A 87 -1.03 -0.49 25.38
CA VAL A 87 -0.90 -0.33 23.93
C VAL A 87 -0.54 -1.67 23.27
N LEU A 88 0.27 -2.47 23.95
CA LEU A 88 0.60 -3.84 23.56
C LEU A 88 0.02 -4.85 24.57
N LEU A 89 -0.39 -5.99 24.06
CA LEU A 89 -0.71 -7.21 24.80
C LEU A 89 0.47 -8.16 24.67
N LYS A 90 0.96 -8.66 25.81
CA LYS A 90 1.93 -9.74 25.86
C LYS A 90 1.18 -11.07 25.98
N ILE A 91 1.29 -11.92 24.98
CA ILE A 91 0.70 -13.27 24.94
C ILE A 91 1.86 -14.26 24.88
N GLY A 92 2.24 -14.82 26.04
CA GLY A 92 3.48 -15.59 26.14
C GLY A 92 4.71 -14.73 25.86
N GLU A 93 5.49 -15.11 24.86
CA GLU A 93 6.69 -14.36 24.40
C GLU A 93 6.38 -13.39 23.26
N ILE A 94 5.13 -13.33 22.78
CA ILE A 94 4.73 -12.55 21.62
C ILE A 94 4.06 -11.24 22.07
N PHE A 95 4.43 -10.15 21.42
CA PHE A 95 3.82 -8.83 21.59
C PHE A 95 2.88 -8.51 20.44
N LYS A 96 1.66 -8.07 20.76
CA LYS A 96 0.62 -7.70 19.79
C LYS A 96 -0.03 -6.38 20.17
N LYS A 97 -0.44 -5.57 19.18
CA LYS A 97 -1.23 -4.36 19.45
C LYS A 97 -2.56 -4.66 20.14
N ALA A 98 -2.85 -3.95 21.23
CA ALA A 98 -4.12 -4.03 21.93
C ALA A 98 -5.24 -3.48 21.02
N THR A 99 -6.30 -4.28 20.83
CA THR A 99 -7.53 -3.82 20.19
C THR A 99 -8.48 -3.32 21.28
N ALA A 100 -9.12 -2.16 21.07
CA ALA A 100 -10.06 -1.58 22.04
C ALA A 100 -11.15 -2.59 22.48
N PRO A 101 -11.65 -2.53 23.73
CA PRO A 101 -12.63 -3.48 24.24
C PRO A 101 -13.94 -3.43 23.44
N LYS A 102 -14.41 -4.61 23.01
CA LYS A 102 -15.76 -4.78 22.44
C LYS A 102 -16.77 -4.85 23.59
N GLU A 103 -17.23 -3.72 24.11
CA GLU A 103 -18.27 -3.69 25.13
C GLU A 103 -19.40 -2.71 24.76
N ASN A 104 -20.37 -3.25 24.01
CA ASN A 104 -21.82 -3.02 24.12
C ASN A 104 -22.53 -3.54 22.87
N ARG A 105 -22.70 -4.87 22.79
CA ARG A 105 -23.57 -5.52 21.80
C ARG A 105 -24.51 -6.50 22.50
N ARG A 106 -25.24 -6.01 23.51
CA ARG A 106 -26.29 -6.77 24.22
C ARG A 106 -27.48 -5.92 24.65
N VAL A 107 -28.01 -5.06 23.79
CA VAL A 107 -29.40 -4.55 23.81
C VAL A 107 -29.64 -4.12 22.34
N SER A 108 -30.56 -4.62 21.52
CA SER A 108 -31.92 -5.10 21.74
C SER A 108 -32.23 -6.22 20.75
N ARG A 109 -32.48 -7.41 21.27
CA ARG A 109 -33.25 -8.45 20.59
C ARG A 109 -34.72 -8.08 20.82
N ARG A 110 -35.30 -7.25 19.95
CA ARG A 110 -36.74 -7.01 19.71
C ARG A 110 -36.88 -5.77 18.85
N LEU A 111 -37.13 -6.01 17.57
CA LEU A 111 -38.05 -5.31 16.67
C LEU A 111 -37.78 -5.92 15.29
N SER A 112 -38.26 -7.16 15.13
CA SER A 112 -38.83 -7.56 13.85
C SER A 112 -39.90 -6.54 13.48
N ASP A 113 -39.98 -6.26 12.18
CA ASP A 113 -40.96 -5.37 11.54
C ASP A 113 -40.59 -3.88 11.50
N LYS A 114 -39.67 -3.57 10.57
CA LYS A 114 -39.85 -2.48 9.60
C LYS A 114 -38.91 -2.71 8.40
N LYS A 115 -39.53 -3.01 7.26
CA LYS A 115 -38.95 -3.07 5.91
C LYS A 115 -38.07 -1.84 5.63
N ALA A 116 -37.04 -2.08 4.82
CA ALA A 116 -36.17 -1.12 4.11
C ALA A 116 -34.90 -0.63 4.86
N ALA A 117 -33.89 -1.50 5.00
CA ALA A 117 -32.47 -1.09 5.01
C ALA A 117 -31.49 -2.30 4.95
N THR A 118 -31.78 -3.34 4.15
CA THR A 118 -30.93 -4.55 4.10
C THR A 118 -30.38 -4.76 2.69
N ALA A 119 -29.27 -4.10 2.31
CA ALA A 119 -28.39 -4.50 1.19
C ALA A 119 -27.15 -3.60 1.01
N LEU A 120 -26.27 -3.43 2.01
CA LEU A 120 -24.93 -2.86 1.77
C LEU A 120 -23.91 -3.47 2.74
N LEU A 121 -23.21 -4.54 2.29
CA LEU A 121 -21.83 -4.98 2.60
C LEU A 121 -21.67 -6.51 2.46
N PRO A 122 -21.19 -7.00 1.29
CA PRO A 122 -20.03 -7.92 1.28
C PRO A 122 -19.00 -7.71 0.14
N ASN A 123 -18.98 -6.56 -0.53
CA ASN A 123 -18.35 -6.45 -1.86
C ASN A 123 -16.81 -6.62 -1.93
N ALA A 124 -16.03 -6.11 -0.97
CA ALA A 124 -14.56 -6.10 -1.10
C ALA A 124 -13.94 -7.51 -1.09
N VAL A 125 -14.48 -8.41 -0.24
CA VAL A 125 -14.03 -9.81 -0.15
C VAL A 125 -14.44 -10.57 -1.42
N GLU A 126 -15.65 -10.33 -1.91
CA GLU A 126 -16.16 -10.96 -3.13
C GLU A 126 -15.38 -10.51 -4.38
N ASN A 127 -15.07 -9.22 -4.50
CA ASN A 127 -14.27 -8.71 -5.61
C ASN A 127 -12.84 -9.28 -5.62
N MET A 128 -12.23 -9.41 -4.43
CA MET A 128 -10.92 -10.04 -4.28
C MET A 128 -10.98 -11.52 -4.63
N ALA A 129 -12.00 -12.24 -4.16
CA ALA A 129 -12.22 -13.64 -4.51
C ALA A 129 -12.44 -13.82 -6.02
N ARG A 130 -13.20 -12.92 -6.67
CA ARG A 130 -13.39 -12.89 -8.13
C ARG A 130 -12.08 -12.67 -8.87
N LEU A 131 -11.25 -11.73 -8.42
CA LEU A 131 -9.92 -11.49 -9.01
C LEU A 131 -9.03 -12.74 -8.88
N ASN A 132 -8.92 -13.31 -7.68
CA ASN A 132 -8.08 -14.48 -7.44
C ASN A 132 -8.62 -15.74 -8.16
N LYS A 133 -9.95 -15.86 -8.35
CA LYS A 133 -10.58 -16.94 -9.13
C LYS A 133 -10.20 -16.90 -10.61
N LYS A 134 -9.89 -15.73 -11.16
CA LYS A 134 -9.34 -15.61 -12.52
C LYS A 134 -7.90 -16.14 -12.61
N MET A 135 -7.27 -16.51 -11.49
CA MET A 135 -5.90 -17.05 -11.40
C MET A 135 -4.88 -16.20 -12.17
N PRO A 136 -4.68 -14.92 -11.79
CA PRO A 136 -3.64 -14.12 -12.41
C PRO A 136 -2.27 -14.74 -12.16
N PHE A 137 -1.36 -14.65 -13.13
CA PHE A 137 0.00 -15.19 -13.03
C PHE A 137 1.07 -14.14 -13.34
N CYS A 138 2.27 -14.36 -12.83
CA CYS A 138 3.44 -13.55 -13.14
C CYS A 138 4.04 -14.00 -14.47
N PRO A 139 4.11 -13.17 -15.52
CA PRO A 139 4.67 -13.59 -16.81
C PRO A 139 6.19 -13.83 -16.78
N VAL A 140 6.87 -13.41 -15.70
CA VAL A 140 8.32 -13.53 -15.57
C VAL A 140 8.72 -14.81 -14.83
N THR A 141 7.99 -15.14 -13.76
CA THR A 141 8.30 -16.29 -12.90
C THR A 141 7.33 -17.45 -13.07
N TYR A 142 6.21 -17.22 -13.76
CA TYR A 142 5.07 -18.14 -13.85
C TYR A 142 4.42 -18.48 -12.51
N ASP A 143 4.70 -17.69 -11.46
CA ASP A 143 4.03 -17.84 -10.17
C ASP A 143 2.58 -17.35 -10.24
N ALA A 144 1.67 -18.06 -9.59
CA ALA A 144 0.32 -17.56 -9.35
C ALA A 144 0.38 -16.31 -8.45
N LEU A 145 -0.37 -15.28 -8.84
CA LEU A 145 -0.50 -14.04 -8.10
C LEU A 145 -1.77 -14.09 -7.25
N GLU A 146 -1.63 -13.89 -5.95
CA GLU A 146 -2.78 -13.85 -5.04
C GLU A 146 -2.84 -12.49 -4.34
N VAL A 147 -3.86 -11.70 -4.66
CA VAL A 147 -4.11 -10.45 -3.94
C VAL A 147 -4.81 -10.81 -2.63
N ARG A 148 -4.21 -10.42 -1.50
CA ARG A 148 -4.79 -10.63 -0.18
C ARG A 148 -5.06 -9.30 0.51
N GLN A 149 -5.59 -9.44 1.72
CA GLN A 149 -5.87 -8.31 2.58
C GLN A 149 -4.58 -7.74 3.16
N ASN A 150 -4.60 -6.45 3.50
CA ASN A 150 -3.47 -5.69 4.05
C ASN A 150 -2.96 -6.19 5.44
N THR A 151 -3.49 -7.31 5.94
CA THR A 151 -3.01 -8.00 7.15
C THR A 151 -2.02 -9.14 6.85
N SER A 152 -1.70 -9.36 5.57
CA SER A 152 -0.85 -10.45 5.09
C SER A 152 0.60 -9.97 4.95
N ASN A 153 1.57 -10.82 5.27
CA ASN A 153 3.00 -10.54 5.07
C ASN A 153 3.27 -9.95 3.67
N ALA A 154 3.84 -8.74 3.62
CA ALA A 154 4.08 -7.99 2.39
C ALA A 154 4.95 -8.74 1.36
N SER A 155 5.76 -9.70 1.82
CA SER A 155 6.60 -10.58 0.99
C SER A 155 5.82 -11.57 0.13
N SER A 156 4.55 -11.84 0.47
CA SER A 156 3.67 -12.75 -0.29
C SER A 156 2.69 -12.01 -1.21
N GLN A 157 2.62 -10.69 -1.10
CA GLN A 157 1.73 -9.90 -1.93
C GLN A 157 2.38 -9.62 -3.27
N PRO A 158 1.62 -9.65 -4.37
CA PRO A 158 2.14 -9.19 -5.66
C PRO A 158 2.49 -7.71 -5.57
N ALA A 159 3.53 -7.28 -6.28
CA ALA A 159 3.91 -5.88 -6.39
C ALA A 159 3.49 -5.28 -7.73
N ILE A 160 3.06 -4.02 -7.69
CA ILE A 160 2.82 -3.19 -8.86
C ILE A 160 3.98 -2.24 -9.10
N PHE A 161 4.39 -2.08 -10.36
CA PHE A 161 5.32 -1.03 -10.76
C PHE A 161 4.59 0.29 -11.00
N THR A 162 4.81 1.25 -10.11
CA THR A 162 4.13 2.57 -10.10
C THR A 162 4.15 3.37 -11.41
N SER A 163 5.11 3.16 -12.30
CA SER A 163 5.25 3.92 -13.56
C SER A 163 4.61 3.25 -14.79
N CYS A 164 4.25 1.97 -14.68
CA CYS A 164 3.69 1.21 -15.82
C CYS A 164 2.49 0.31 -15.45
N GLY A 165 2.24 0.06 -14.17
CA GLY A 165 1.08 -0.69 -13.71
C GLY A 165 1.20 -2.22 -13.80
N HIS A 166 2.30 -2.75 -14.33
CA HIS A 166 2.52 -4.19 -14.38
C HIS A 166 2.58 -4.78 -12.97
N VAL A 167 1.83 -5.87 -12.78
CA VAL A 167 1.77 -6.61 -11.51
C VAL A 167 2.63 -7.86 -11.61
N GLN A 168 3.42 -8.12 -10.58
CA GLN A 168 4.39 -9.22 -10.58
C GLN A 168 4.61 -9.80 -9.17
N SER A 169 5.15 -11.02 -9.07
CA SER A 169 5.43 -11.65 -7.77
C SER A 169 6.62 -11.00 -7.06
N VAL A 170 6.55 -10.79 -5.75
CA VAL A 170 7.69 -10.23 -5.01
C VAL A 170 8.74 -11.32 -4.83
N THR A 171 9.63 -11.48 -5.81
CA THR A 171 10.83 -12.28 -5.64
C THR A 171 11.98 -11.37 -5.19
N THR A 172 12.80 -11.85 -4.26
CA THR A 172 13.96 -11.16 -3.68
C THR A 172 15.02 -10.73 -4.70
N ARG A 173 14.84 -11.07 -5.99
CA ARG A 173 15.79 -10.85 -7.08
C ARG A 173 15.59 -9.56 -7.85
N TRP A 174 14.49 -8.82 -7.64
CA TRP A 174 14.27 -7.59 -8.41
C TRP A 174 14.82 -6.39 -7.66
N ASN A 175 15.91 -5.83 -8.18
CA ASN A 175 16.33 -4.49 -7.80
C ASN A 175 15.16 -3.55 -8.12
N ASN A 176 14.52 -3.03 -7.07
CA ASN A 176 13.21 -2.37 -6.98
C ASN A 176 13.00 -1.11 -7.84
N MET A 177 13.71 -0.99 -8.95
CA MET A 177 13.84 0.22 -9.74
C MET A 177 13.45 0.04 -11.19
N GLN A 178 13.18 -1.18 -11.70
CA GLN A 178 12.84 -1.38 -13.10
C GLN A 178 11.83 -2.51 -13.30
N CYS A 179 10.79 -2.25 -14.09
CA CYS A 179 9.82 -3.28 -14.48
C CYS A 179 10.45 -4.26 -15.47
N PRO A 180 10.51 -5.57 -15.20
CA PRO A 180 11.12 -6.53 -16.11
C PRO A 180 10.28 -6.83 -17.36
N MET A 181 9.01 -6.40 -17.42
CA MET A 181 8.18 -6.54 -18.63
C MET A 181 8.41 -5.43 -19.65
N CYS A 182 8.58 -4.19 -19.20
CA CYS A 182 8.67 -3.03 -20.11
C CYS A 182 9.92 -2.18 -19.91
N LEU A 183 10.83 -2.63 -19.04
CA LEU A 183 12.12 -1.99 -18.74
C LEU A 183 12.01 -0.54 -18.24
N LYS A 184 10.82 -0.11 -17.82
CA LYS A 184 10.58 1.24 -17.32
C LYS A 184 11.05 1.37 -15.87
N VAL A 185 11.81 2.43 -15.59
CA VAL A 185 12.27 2.71 -14.22
C VAL A 185 11.06 3.05 -13.35
N SER A 186 10.89 2.33 -12.24
CA SER A 186 9.70 2.41 -11.41
C SER A 186 9.95 1.83 -10.03
N MET A 187 9.37 2.45 -9.01
CA MET A 187 9.25 1.84 -7.68
C MET A 187 8.20 0.72 -7.72
N ALA A 188 8.52 -0.41 -7.08
CA ALA A 188 7.61 -1.53 -6.86
C ALA A 188 6.91 -1.37 -5.50
N VAL A 189 5.59 -1.54 -5.47
CA VAL A 189 4.76 -1.42 -4.26
C VAL A 189 3.86 -2.65 -4.14
N SER A 190 3.82 -3.29 -2.98
CA SER A 190 2.92 -4.42 -2.72
C SER A 190 1.45 -4.01 -2.84
N ILE A 191 0.66 -4.80 -3.57
CA ILE A 191 -0.76 -4.58 -3.76
C ILE A 191 -1.51 -5.26 -2.62
N SER A 192 -2.53 -4.59 -2.08
CA SER A 192 -3.45 -5.20 -1.11
C SER A 192 -4.88 -4.69 -1.29
N CYS A 193 -5.86 -5.54 -0.94
CA CYS A 193 -7.27 -5.14 -0.87
C CYS A 193 -7.65 -4.73 0.56
N ALA A 194 -8.32 -3.61 0.72
CA ALA A 194 -8.86 -3.19 2.00
C ALA A 194 -10.23 -3.83 2.26
N LEU A 195 -10.39 -4.43 3.44
CA LEU A 195 -11.62 -5.11 3.87
C LEU A 195 -12.76 -4.16 4.23
N GLN A 196 -12.45 -2.90 4.56
CA GLN A 196 -13.40 -1.96 5.15
C GLN A 196 -13.55 -0.69 4.32
N GLY A 197 -14.80 -0.27 4.13
CA GLY A 197 -15.18 1.00 3.52
C GLY A 197 -15.47 0.93 2.02
N HIS A 198 -16.55 1.62 1.60
CA HIS A 198 -16.91 2.17 0.27
C HIS A 198 -16.59 1.43 -1.05
N CYS A 199 -16.07 0.20 -1.02
CA CYS A 199 -15.83 -0.64 -2.18
C CYS A 199 -17.18 -1.05 -2.79
N ASP A 200 -17.39 -0.65 -4.05
CA ASP A 200 -18.51 -1.16 -4.85
C ASP A 200 -18.22 -2.61 -5.32
N ASN A 201 -19.09 -3.14 -6.18
CA ASN A 201 -18.99 -4.48 -6.79
C ASN A 201 -18.13 -4.53 -8.07
N GLY A 202 -17.37 -3.48 -8.37
CA GLY A 202 -16.56 -3.39 -9.58
C GLY A 202 -15.32 -4.29 -9.55
N ASP A 203 -14.78 -4.60 -10.73
CA ASP A 203 -13.50 -5.27 -10.85
C ASP A 203 -12.37 -4.41 -10.27
N LEU A 204 -11.40 -5.07 -9.63
CA LEU A 204 -10.26 -4.44 -8.97
C LEU A 204 -9.19 -4.11 -10.01
N GLU A 205 -9.24 -2.89 -10.55
CA GLU A 205 -8.38 -2.48 -11.68
C GLU A 205 -7.46 -1.30 -11.38
N LEU A 206 -7.76 -0.51 -10.34
CA LEU A 206 -7.00 0.69 -10.02
C LEU A 206 -6.33 0.57 -8.66
N VAL A 207 -5.11 1.05 -8.56
CA VAL A 207 -4.30 1.01 -7.34
C VAL A 207 -3.97 2.44 -6.91
N TYR A 208 -4.15 2.75 -5.64
CA TYR A 208 -3.76 4.03 -5.05
C TYR A 208 -2.22 4.15 -4.94
N ASN A 209 -1.67 5.25 -5.44
CA ASN A 209 -0.24 5.54 -5.49
C ASN A 209 0.16 6.51 -4.36
N PRO A 210 1.13 6.19 -3.49
CA PRO A 210 2.08 5.07 -3.54
C PRO A 210 1.76 3.93 -2.53
N CYS A 211 0.51 3.80 -2.08
CA CYS A 211 0.19 2.87 -1.00
C CYS A 211 -0.10 1.43 -1.45
N GLY A 212 -0.46 1.21 -2.72
CA GLY A 212 -0.72 -0.14 -3.23
C GLY A 212 -2.13 -0.67 -2.96
N HIS A 213 -3.05 0.15 -2.42
CA HIS A 213 -4.43 -0.32 -2.20
C HIS A 213 -5.19 -0.40 -3.52
N ILE A 214 -5.68 -1.60 -3.84
CA ILE A 214 -6.48 -1.82 -5.03
C ILE A 214 -7.96 -1.55 -4.78
N ALA A 215 -8.61 -0.94 -5.76
CA ALA A 215 -10.02 -0.59 -5.75
C ALA A 215 -10.57 -0.63 -7.18
N SER A 216 -11.89 -0.61 -7.29
CA SER A 216 -12.57 -0.47 -8.57
C SER A 216 -12.51 0.97 -9.09
N GLN A 217 -12.74 1.11 -10.39
CA GLN A 217 -12.81 2.41 -11.06
C GLN A 217 -13.83 3.35 -10.42
N GLU A 218 -15.02 2.85 -10.10
CA GLU A 218 -16.09 3.67 -9.54
C GLU A 218 -15.80 4.09 -8.08
N THR A 219 -15.14 3.24 -7.29
CA THR A 219 -14.70 3.59 -5.94
C THR A 219 -13.64 4.69 -5.97
N VAL A 220 -12.68 4.60 -6.89
CA VAL A 220 -11.67 5.65 -7.10
C VAL A 220 -12.30 6.95 -7.58
N ARG A 221 -13.22 6.88 -8.55
CA ARG A 221 -13.89 8.05 -9.10
C ARG A 221 -14.66 8.82 -8.01
N ARG A 222 -15.41 8.11 -7.17
CA ARG A 222 -16.12 8.70 -6.02
C ARG A 222 -15.17 9.32 -5.02
N HIS A 223 -14.04 8.68 -4.74
CA HIS A 223 -13.05 9.21 -3.81
C HIS A 223 -12.39 10.48 -4.34
N LEU A 224 -11.87 10.46 -5.57
CA LEU A 224 -11.16 11.59 -6.19
C LEU A 224 -12.05 12.79 -6.50
N ALA A 225 -13.37 12.60 -6.59
CA ALA A 225 -14.31 13.71 -6.69
C ALA A 225 -14.46 14.51 -5.38
N SER A 226 -14.04 13.93 -4.24
CA SER A 226 -14.11 14.61 -2.95
C SER A 226 -12.97 15.62 -2.77
N PRO A 227 -13.22 16.83 -2.24
CA PRO A 227 -12.15 17.79 -1.93
C PRO A 227 -11.15 17.31 -0.86
N THR A 228 -11.48 16.24 -0.13
CA THR A 228 -10.62 15.60 0.88
C THR A 228 -9.77 14.44 0.32
N SER A 229 -9.76 14.21 -0.99
CA SER A 229 -9.14 13.04 -1.66
C SER A 229 -7.61 13.04 -1.73
N LYS A 230 -6.94 13.80 -0.86
CA LYS A 230 -5.46 13.87 -0.84
C LYS A 230 -4.82 12.62 -0.25
N ASN A 231 -5.59 11.81 0.48
CA ASN A 231 -5.12 10.64 1.20
C ASN A 231 -5.91 9.41 0.77
N CYS A 232 -5.24 8.25 0.70
CA CYS A 232 -5.88 6.96 0.45
C CYS A 232 -7.02 6.73 1.47
N PRO A 233 -8.23 6.35 1.02
CA PRO A 233 -9.37 6.15 1.92
C PRO A 233 -9.21 4.95 2.85
N PHE A 234 -8.23 4.08 2.59
CA PHE A 234 -8.03 2.83 3.32
C PHE A 234 -6.90 2.87 4.34
N CYS A 235 -5.81 3.59 4.05
CA CYS A 235 -4.65 3.67 4.94
C CYS A 235 -4.24 5.10 5.30
N ALA A 236 -4.99 6.11 4.86
CA ALA A 236 -4.71 7.53 5.07
C ALA A 236 -3.35 8.03 4.54
N ARG A 237 -2.59 7.21 3.80
CA ARG A 237 -1.34 7.64 3.16
C ARG A 237 -1.63 8.70 2.10
N THR A 238 -0.86 9.77 2.11
CA THR A 238 -0.94 10.82 1.10
C THR A 238 -0.67 10.27 -0.30
N LEU A 239 -1.61 10.55 -1.21
CA LEU A 239 -1.54 10.11 -2.60
C LEU A 239 -0.58 11.02 -3.38
N ASN A 240 0.00 10.48 -4.44
CA ASN A 240 0.80 11.27 -5.37
C ASN A 240 -0.09 12.34 -6.03
N PRO A 241 0.24 13.64 -5.94
CA PRO A 241 -0.62 14.72 -6.44
C PRO A 241 -0.74 14.74 -7.97
N ASN A 242 0.27 14.26 -8.69
CA ASN A 242 0.29 14.24 -10.15
C ASN A 242 -0.33 12.96 -10.72
N ASN A 243 -0.21 11.86 -9.98
CA ASN A 243 -0.70 10.56 -10.42
C ASN A 243 -1.20 9.72 -9.24
N PRO A 244 -2.39 10.02 -8.69
CA PRO A 244 -2.90 9.42 -7.45
C PRO A 244 -3.29 7.96 -7.59
N THR A 245 -3.53 7.48 -8.82
CA THR A 245 -3.90 6.10 -9.10
C THR A 245 -3.17 5.52 -10.30
N ILE A 246 -3.00 4.20 -10.31
CA ILE A 246 -2.32 3.44 -11.35
C ILE A 246 -3.25 2.32 -11.81
N LYS A 247 -3.37 2.11 -13.12
CA LYS A 247 -4.08 0.93 -13.63
C LYS A 247 -3.23 -0.31 -13.44
N ALA A 248 -3.79 -1.34 -12.79
CA ALA A 248 -3.14 -2.62 -12.60
C ALA A 248 -3.29 -3.50 -13.86
N PHE A 249 -2.18 -4.05 -14.34
CA PHE A 249 -2.15 -4.99 -15.44
C PHE A 249 -1.78 -6.38 -14.90
N PHE A 250 -2.82 -7.20 -14.72
CA PHE A 250 -2.69 -8.63 -14.41
C PHE A 250 -2.59 -9.43 -15.72
N GLN A 251 -1.79 -10.49 -15.71
CA GLN A 251 -1.77 -11.49 -16.79
C GLN A 251 -2.63 -12.68 -16.36
N PHE A 252 -3.40 -13.22 -17.30
CA PHE A 252 -4.29 -14.36 -17.09
C PHE A 252 -4.00 -15.41 -18.15
N GLU A 253 -4.10 -16.69 -17.79
CA GLU A 253 -3.94 -17.79 -18.75
C GLU A 253 -5.21 -17.85 -19.61
N ASN A 254 -5.03 -17.88 -20.93
CA ASN A 254 -6.15 -17.91 -21.89
C ASN A 254 -6.79 -19.30 -21.96
#